data_AF-A0A2J6IVV9-F1
#
_entry.id   AF-A0A2J6IVV9-F1
#
_cell.length_a   1.000
_cell.length_b   1.000
_cell.length_c   1.000
_cell.angle_alpha   90.00
_cell.angle_beta   90.00
_cell.angle_gamma   90.00
#
_symmetry.space_group_name_H-M   'P 1'
#
loop_
_entity.id
_entity.type
_entity.pdbx_description
1 polymer ?
#
loop_
_entity_poly.entity_id
_entity_poly.type
_entity_poly.pdbx_seq_one_letter_code
_entity_poly.pdbx_strand_id
1 'polypeptide(L)'
;MKNLNMLAAILVVSIVFVLSGCGSSRDSDGTISGDDGLGTDSKTGISYVGAGTCVKCHKTLSFSEEAVAGYLESKHVVHSTFINAASGSCLECHDPIGDGGTLEKYLASADVPADGLAAVGCENCHGAGGEHYGVGPIPERNPDYSICGICHDALPNSHLPHHPLANNILTNYQQSNHADDPREGNPCFRCHSDEGFRDYIGVSFGLDADELATVIGGVPPLTTASSIQCRTCHDPHNGGMRVPEEEDSIRLDYVVGSERIHPVVFSAQFNLCTSCHQAFLTPTEIITGDGVTTDEEFHGFTYMLDDTRP
;
A
#
# COMPACT_ATOMS: atom_id res chain seq x y z
N MET A 1 57.43 20.13 -21.02
CA MET A 1 56.23 20.46 -21.83
C MET A 1 55.58 19.23 -22.48
N LYS A 2 56.30 18.31 -23.13
CA LYS A 2 55.69 17.09 -23.73
C LYS A 2 54.98 16.16 -22.74
N ASN A 3 55.47 16.04 -21.51
CA ASN A 3 54.90 15.12 -20.51
C ASN A 3 53.61 15.67 -19.85
N LEU A 4 53.40 17.00 -19.85
CA LEU A 4 52.20 17.61 -19.27
C LEU A 4 50.98 17.42 -20.18
N ASN A 5 51.19 17.49 -21.51
CA ASN A 5 50.14 17.25 -22.49
C ASN A 5 49.67 15.78 -22.51
N MET A 6 50.58 14.84 -22.23
CA MET A 6 50.25 13.42 -22.18
C MET A 6 49.46 13.06 -20.90
N LEU A 7 49.82 13.65 -19.75
CA LEU A 7 49.05 13.49 -18.51
C LEU A 7 47.66 14.12 -18.58
N ALA A 8 47.53 15.30 -19.21
CA ALA A 8 46.22 15.93 -19.44
C ALA A 8 45.33 15.09 -20.36
N ALA A 9 45.90 14.47 -21.42
CA ALA A 9 45.15 13.60 -22.31
C ALA A 9 44.66 12.32 -21.61
N ILE A 10 45.48 11.71 -20.76
CA ILE A 10 45.09 10.52 -19.99
C ILE A 10 43.97 10.87 -19.00
N LEU A 11 44.06 12.01 -18.30
CA LEU A 11 43.04 12.44 -17.35
C LEU A 11 41.68 12.71 -18.03
N VAL A 12 41.67 13.37 -19.19
CA VAL A 12 40.43 13.63 -19.95
C VAL A 12 39.80 12.33 -20.45
N VAL A 13 40.60 11.38 -20.94
CA VAL A 13 40.10 10.06 -21.38
C VAL A 13 39.54 9.26 -20.18
N SER A 14 40.21 9.28 -19.03
CA SER A 14 39.72 8.60 -17.82
C SER A 14 38.42 9.20 -17.29
N ILE A 15 38.24 10.53 -17.34
CA ILE A 15 36.99 11.19 -16.92
C ILE A 15 35.83 10.82 -17.87
N VAL A 16 36.08 10.72 -19.18
CA VAL A 16 35.06 10.31 -20.16
C VAL A 16 34.63 8.85 -19.95
N PHE A 17 35.56 7.94 -19.63
CA PHE A 17 35.22 6.53 -19.38
C PHE A 17 34.49 6.29 -18.05
N VAL A 18 34.75 7.10 -17.03
CA VAL A 18 34.03 6.99 -15.73
C VAL A 18 32.64 7.64 -15.83
N LEU A 19 32.45 8.66 -16.66
CA LEU A 19 31.13 9.28 -16.89
C LEU A 19 30.24 8.47 -17.84
N SER A 20 30.81 7.67 -18.76
CA SER A 20 30.02 6.74 -19.59
C SER A 20 29.46 5.54 -18.84
N GLY A 21 29.84 5.33 -17.57
CA GLY A 21 29.39 4.19 -16.75
C GLY A 21 28.20 4.47 -15.83
N CYS A 22 27.69 5.71 -15.76
CA CYS A 22 26.62 6.08 -14.82
C CYS A 22 25.38 6.73 -15.47
N GLY A 23 25.29 6.80 -16.80
CA GLY A 23 24.19 7.46 -17.51
C GLY A 23 23.34 6.56 -18.43
N SER A 24 23.57 5.25 -18.45
CA SER A 24 23.04 4.35 -19.48
C SER A 24 21.74 3.64 -19.10
N SER A 25 20.82 4.31 -18.41
CA SER A 25 19.51 3.69 -18.19
C SER A 25 18.68 3.82 -19.46
N ARG A 26 18.55 4.99 -20.09
CA ARG A 26 17.89 5.06 -21.42
C ARG A 26 18.61 4.13 -22.40
N ASP A 27 18.00 3.00 -22.73
CA ASP A 27 18.51 2.12 -23.78
C ASP A 27 18.71 3.01 -25.01
N SER A 28 19.91 2.93 -25.60
CA SER A 28 20.30 3.77 -26.74
C SER A 28 19.44 3.52 -27.99
N ASP A 29 18.54 2.54 -27.95
CA ASP A 29 17.57 2.25 -29.00
C ASP A 29 16.21 2.96 -28.80
N GLY A 30 16.01 3.66 -27.67
CA GLY A 30 14.78 4.39 -27.36
C GLY A 30 13.57 3.50 -27.03
N THR A 31 13.74 2.17 -26.91
CA THR A 31 12.62 1.21 -26.82
C THR A 31 11.93 1.17 -25.46
N ILE A 32 12.55 1.68 -24.39
CA ILE A 32 11.99 1.66 -23.03
C ILE A 32 11.26 2.97 -22.69
N SER A 33 11.54 4.07 -23.39
CA SER A 33 10.92 5.38 -23.11
C SER A 33 9.81 5.69 -24.11
N GLY A 34 8.63 5.13 -23.85
CA GLY A 34 7.32 5.71 -24.15
C GLY A 34 7.04 6.02 -25.62
N ASP A 35 6.48 5.05 -26.34
CA ASP A 35 5.38 5.32 -27.27
C ASP A 35 4.60 4.03 -27.55
N ASP A 36 4.04 3.43 -26.49
CA ASP A 36 3.04 2.36 -26.66
C ASP A 36 1.69 2.93 -27.14
N GLY A 37 1.63 4.22 -27.52
CA GLY A 37 0.41 4.91 -27.90
C GLY A 37 -0.52 5.25 -26.72
N LEU A 38 -0.05 5.10 -25.47
CA LEU A 38 -0.81 5.38 -24.24
C LEU A 38 -1.06 6.87 -23.98
N GLY A 39 -0.41 7.75 -24.75
CA GLY A 39 -0.56 9.20 -24.66
C GLY A 39 0.25 9.84 -23.54
N THR A 40 -0.22 10.98 -23.06
CA THR A 40 0.46 11.81 -22.06
C THR A 40 -0.49 12.17 -20.93
N ASP A 41 0.02 12.25 -19.71
CA ASP A 41 -0.71 12.84 -18.59
C ASP A 41 -1.05 14.30 -18.90
N SER A 42 -2.33 14.65 -18.80
CA SER A 42 -2.84 15.96 -19.22
C SER A 42 -2.42 17.11 -18.30
N LYS A 43 -1.98 16.81 -17.06
CA LYS A 43 -1.57 17.81 -16.07
C LYS A 43 -0.09 18.15 -16.19
N THR A 44 0.74 17.14 -16.43
CA THR A 44 2.21 17.23 -16.44
C THR A 44 2.79 17.27 -17.85
N GLY A 45 2.09 16.74 -18.85
CA GLY A 45 2.59 16.55 -20.21
C GLY A 45 3.57 15.39 -20.37
N ILE A 46 3.80 14.60 -19.31
CA ILE A 46 4.71 13.46 -19.31
C ILE A 46 4.02 12.26 -19.96
N SER A 47 4.74 11.55 -20.84
CA SER A 47 4.23 10.33 -21.48
C SER A 47 4.09 9.17 -20.50
N TYR A 48 3.01 8.41 -20.65
CA TYR A 48 2.85 7.13 -19.97
C TYR A 48 3.80 6.08 -20.55
N VAL A 49 4.29 5.17 -19.70
CA VAL A 49 5.18 4.07 -20.10
C VAL A 49 4.55 2.69 -19.95
N GLY A 50 3.38 2.61 -19.32
CA GLY A 50 2.63 1.39 -19.06
C GLY A 50 3.13 0.60 -17.86
N ALA A 51 2.18 -0.01 -17.14
CA ALA A 51 2.43 -0.83 -15.96
C ALA A 51 3.39 -1.99 -16.25
N GLY A 52 3.33 -2.58 -17.45
CA GLY A 52 4.24 -3.65 -17.84
C GLY A 52 5.71 -3.23 -17.89
N THR A 53 6.00 -1.96 -18.16
CA THR A 53 7.35 -1.37 -18.08
C THR A 53 7.77 -1.20 -16.63
N CYS A 54 6.89 -0.68 -15.78
CA CYS A 54 7.13 -0.54 -14.34
C CYS A 54 7.45 -1.90 -13.70
N VAL A 55 6.61 -2.91 -13.95
CA VAL A 55 6.78 -4.29 -13.43
C VAL A 55 8.09 -4.90 -13.93
N LYS A 56 8.49 -4.67 -15.19
CA LYS A 56 9.75 -5.21 -15.75
C LYS A 56 10.95 -4.84 -14.88
N CYS A 57 11.02 -3.59 -14.44
CA CYS A 57 12.12 -3.08 -13.63
C CYS A 57 11.92 -3.40 -12.14
N HIS A 58 10.77 -3.02 -11.58
CA HIS A 58 10.52 -3.04 -10.15
C HIS A 58 10.40 -4.44 -9.54
N LYS A 59 10.02 -5.46 -10.32
CA LYS A 59 9.95 -6.84 -9.83
C LYS A 59 11.31 -7.44 -9.44
N THR A 60 12.41 -6.82 -9.87
CA THR A 60 13.78 -7.32 -9.59
C THR A 60 14.53 -6.48 -8.56
N LEU A 61 13.91 -5.40 -8.08
CA LEU A 61 14.51 -4.51 -7.10
C LEU A 61 14.08 -4.92 -5.71
N SER A 62 15.04 -5.16 -4.82
CA SER A 62 14.76 -5.68 -3.47
C SER A 62 13.82 -4.79 -2.64
N PHE A 63 13.75 -3.49 -2.93
CA PHE A 63 12.87 -2.56 -2.22
C PHE A 63 11.42 -2.55 -2.75
N SER A 64 11.14 -3.16 -3.90
CA SER A 64 9.81 -3.14 -4.53
C SER A 64 9.31 -4.50 -5.01
N GLU A 65 10.10 -5.56 -4.90
CA GLU A 65 9.74 -6.91 -5.34
C GLU A 65 8.43 -7.39 -4.69
N GLU A 66 8.31 -7.25 -3.36
CA GLU A 66 7.10 -7.64 -2.62
C GLU A 66 5.88 -6.81 -3.02
N ALA A 67 6.04 -5.50 -3.18
CA ALA A 67 4.97 -4.62 -3.63
C ALA A 67 4.48 -5.00 -5.04
N VAL A 68 5.39 -5.33 -5.96
CA VAL A 68 5.03 -5.76 -7.31
C VAL A 68 4.36 -7.14 -7.31
N ALA A 69 4.84 -8.08 -6.50
CA ALA A 69 4.19 -9.39 -6.34
C ALA A 69 2.75 -9.22 -5.82
N GLY A 70 2.58 -8.46 -4.73
CA GLY A 70 1.26 -8.15 -4.19
C GLY A 70 0.35 -7.43 -5.19
N TYR A 71 0.90 -6.51 -5.99
CA TYR A 71 0.20 -5.83 -7.08
C TYR A 71 -0.36 -6.79 -8.13
N LEU A 72 0.46 -7.71 -8.62
CA LEU A 72 0.04 -8.67 -9.65
C LEU A 72 -1.04 -9.65 -9.16
N GLU A 73 -1.14 -9.87 -7.85
CA GLU A 73 -2.18 -10.72 -7.24
C GLU A 73 -3.41 -9.92 -6.77
N SER A 74 -3.34 -8.59 -6.79
CA SER A 74 -4.36 -7.71 -6.24
C SER A 74 -5.62 -7.61 -7.09
N LYS A 75 -6.67 -7.03 -6.51
CA LYS A 75 -7.91 -6.69 -7.24
C LYS A 75 -7.76 -5.51 -8.20
N HIS A 76 -6.63 -4.81 -8.22
CA HIS A 76 -6.35 -3.84 -9.28
C HIS A 76 -5.87 -4.50 -10.58
N VAL A 77 -5.41 -5.76 -10.52
CA VAL A 77 -4.97 -6.52 -11.69
C VAL A 77 -5.87 -7.73 -11.92
N VAL A 78 -5.99 -8.62 -10.93
CA VAL A 78 -6.74 -9.87 -10.99
C VAL A 78 -8.06 -9.71 -10.22
N HIS A 79 -9.02 -9.04 -10.85
CA HIS A 79 -10.37 -8.85 -10.30
C HIS A 79 -11.35 -9.93 -10.77
N SER A 80 -12.23 -9.58 -11.70
CA SER A 80 -13.31 -10.41 -12.23
C SER A 80 -13.12 -10.60 -13.72
N THR A 81 -13.58 -11.71 -14.26
CA THR A 81 -13.63 -11.90 -15.73
C THR A 81 -14.80 -11.14 -16.37
N PHE A 82 -15.61 -10.43 -15.59
CA PHE A 82 -16.74 -9.65 -16.09
C PHE A 82 -16.30 -8.31 -16.69
N ILE A 83 -15.20 -7.76 -16.18
CA ILE A 83 -14.58 -6.55 -16.71
C ILE A 83 -13.29 -6.95 -17.45
N ASN A 84 -13.14 -6.45 -18.67
CA ASN A 84 -12.05 -6.76 -19.59
C ASN A 84 -11.74 -5.54 -20.46
N ALA A 85 -10.71 -5.60 -21.31
CA ALA A 85 -10.28 -4.46 -22.14
C ALA A 85 -11.34 -3.95 -23.14
N ALA A 86 -12.45 -4.68 -23.34
CA ALA A 86 -13.58 -4.26 -24.17
C ALA A 86 -14.76 -3.66 -23.38
N SER A 87 -14.64 -3.47 -22.07
CA SER A 87 -15.76 -3.09 -21.17
C SER A 87 -16.20 -1.61 -21.22
N GLY A 88 -15.86 -0.88 -22.29
CA GLY A 88 -16.38 0.45 -22.57
C GLY A 88 -16.23 1.43 -21.41
N SER A 89 -17.34 2.02 -20.94
CA SER A 89 -17.32 3.03 -19.86
C SER A 89 -16.81 2.49 -18.51
N CYS A 90 -16.77 1.17 -18.30
CA CYS A 90 -16.18 0.60 -17.09
C CYS A 90 -14.67 0.85 -17.01
N LEU A 91 -14.01 1.05 -18.15
CA LEU A 91 -12.57 1.28 -18.23
C LEU A 91 -12.14 2.62 -17.65
N GLU A 92 -13.06 3.58 -17.49
CA GLU A 92 -12.78 4.85 -16.80
C GLU A 92 -12.24 4.66 -15.38
N CYS A 93 -12.56 3.52 -14.74
CA CYS A 93 -12.01 3.13 -13.44
C CYS A 93 -11.13 1.88 -13.51
N HIS A 94 -11.45 0.92 -14.40
CA HIS A 94 -10.81 -0.40 -14.41
C HIS A 94 -9.61 -0.53 -15.36
N ASP A 95 -9.42 0.41 -16.29
CA ASP A 95 -8.20 0.53 -17.10
C ASP A 95 -8.09 1.96 -17.68
N PRO A 96 -7.93 3.00 -16.83
CA PRO A 96 -8.09 4.38 -17.28
C PRO A 96 -7.01 4.85 -18.27
N ILE A 97 -5.86 4.16 -18.28
CA ILE A 97 -4.73 4.45 -19.20
C ILE A 97 -4.78 3.50 -20.42
N GLY A 98 -5.45 2.35 -20.32
CA GLY A 98 -5.47 1.34 -21.38
C GLY A 98 -4.20 0.49 -21.41
N ASP A 99 -3.49 0.37 -20.28
CA ASP A 99 -2.21 -0.33 -20.18
C ASP A 99 -2.33 -1.73 -19.57
N GLY A 100 -3.55 -2.20 -19.24
CA GLY A 100 -3.79 -3.53 -18.68
C GLY A 100 -3.20 -4.65 -19.53
N GLY A 101 -3.32 -4.59 -20.86
CA GLY A 101 -2.76 -5.58 -21.78
C GLY A 101 -1.23 -5.76 -21.65
N THR A 102 -0.51 -4.75 -21.16
CA THR A 102 0.95 -4.84 -20.95
C THR A 102 1.34 -5.78 -19.80
N LEU A 103 0.38 -6.12 -18.93
CA LEU A 103 0.57 -6.96 -17.75
C LEU A 103 0.35 -8.46 -18.02
N GLU A 104 -0.34 -8.83 -19.11
CA GLU A 104 -0.76 -10.23 -19.37
C GLU A 104 0.39 -11.24 -19.33
N LYS A 105 1.59 -10.84 -19.78
CA LYS A 105 2.80 -11.69 -19.76
C LYS A 105 3.35 -11.99 -18.36
N TYR A 106 2.84 -11.32 -17.33
CA TYR A 106 3.23 -11.54 -15.93
C TYR A 106 2.18 -12.34 -15.15
N LEU A 107 1.04 -12.67 -15.77
CA LEU A 107 -0.08 -13.35 -15.13
C LEU A 107 -0.22 -14.78 -15.66
N ALA A 108 -0.90 -15.62 -14.88
CA ALA A 108 -1.33 -16.91 -15.39
C ALA A 108 -2.43 -16.70 -16.45
N SER A 109 -2.45 -17.53 -17.50
CA SER A 109 -3.45 -17.39 -18.57
C SER A 109 -4.89 -17.54 -18.09
N ALA A 110 -5.12 -18.14 -16.92
CA ALA A 110 -6.45 -18.25 -16.31
C ALA A 110 -6.95 -16.91 -15.74
N ASP A 111 -6.04 -15.99 -15.43
CA ASP A 111 -6.34 -14.67 -14.85
C ASP A 111 -6.48 -13.59 -15.93
N VAL A 112 -6.24 -13.94 -17.20
CA VAL A 112 -6.36 -13.03 -18.35
C VAL A 112 -7.68 -13.30 -19.08
N PRO A 113 -8.64 -12.36 -19.09
CA PRO A 113 -9.87 -12.50 -19.87
C PRO A 113 -9.61 -12.68 -21.37
N ALA A 114 -10.47 -13.42 -22.06
CA ALA A 114 -10.31 -13.69 -23.49
C ALA A 114 -10.30 -12.43 -24.38
N ASP A 115 -10.99 -11.38 -23.94
CA ASP A 115 -11.07 -10.09 -24.63
C ASP A 115 -9.98 -9.09 -24.16
N GLY A 116 -8.97 -9.58 -23.44
CA GLY A 116 -7.85 -8.79 -22.93
C GLY A 116 -8.03 -8.30 -21.50
N LEU A 117 -6.91 -8.07 -20.81
CA LEU A 117 -6.91 -7.61 -19.43
C LEU A 117 -7.23 -6.12 -19.34
N ALA A 118 -8.20 -5.77 -18.48
CA ALA A 118 -8.36 -4.43 -17.93
C ALA A 118 -7.76 -4.40 -16.53
N ALA A 119 -6.84 -3.46 -16.25
CA ALA A 119 -6.21 -3.33 -14.95
C ALA A 119 -5.95 -1.86 -14.61
N VAL A 120 -5.93 -1.55 -13.31
CA VAL A 120 -5.44 -0.27 -12.82
C VAL A 120 -3.92 -0.35 -12.73
N GLY A 121 -3.24 0.29 -13.68
CA GLY A 121 -1.79 0.37 -13.80
C GLY A 121 -1.12 1.20 -12.71
N CYS A 122 0.21 1.07 -12.59
CA CYS A 122 1.00 1.84 -11.61
C CYS A 122 0.83 3.36 -11.79
N GLU A 123 0.73 3.81 -13.05
CA GLU A 123 0.68 5.22 -13.42
C GLU A 123 -0.70 5.85 -13.14
N ASN A 124 -1.74 5.04 -12.88
CA ASN A 124 -3.02 5.55 -12.39
C ASN A 124 -2.91 6.16 -10.98
N CYS A 125 -1.96 5.66 -10.18
CA CYS A 125 -1.75 6.14 -8.82
C CYS A 125 -0.55 7.08 -8.73
N HIS A 126 0.56 6.71 -9.35
CA HIS A 126 1.83 7.42 -9.22
C HIS A 126 2.04 8.51 -10.29
N GLY A 127 1.16 8.58 -11.28
CA GLY A 127 1.31 9.47 -12.44
C GLY A 127 2.27 8.91 -13.49
N ALA A 128 2.40 9.64 -14.60
CA ALA A 128 3.17 9.21 -15.75
C ALA A 128 4.69 9.09 -15.48
N GLY A 129 5.26 7.96 -15.88
CA GLY A 129 6.62 7.52 -15.62
C GLY A 129 7.62 7.83 -16.72
N GLY A 130 7.23 8.52 -17.80
CA GLY A 130 8.10 8.85 -18.94
C GLY A 130 9.40 9.57 -18.57
N GLU A 131 9.40 10.31 -17.46
CA GLU A 131 10.60 10.96 -16.90
C GLU A 131 11.19 10.23 -15.70
N HIS A 132 10.50 9.22 -15.14
CA HIS A 132 10.99 8.50 -13.98
C HIS A 132 12.31 7.75 -14.28
N TYR A 133 12.54 7.42 -15.54
CA TYR A 133 13.71 6.69 -15.97
C TYR A 133 14.93 7.59 -16.24
N GLY A 134 15.66 7.90 -15.17
CA GLY A 134 16.94 8.59 -15.24
C GLY A 134 16.87 10.09 -15.55
N VAL A 135 15.67 10.68 -15.58
CA VAL A 135 15.47 12.13 -15.75
C VAL A 135 15.03 12.77 -14.43
N GLY A 136 14.01 12.21 -13.78
CA GLY A 136 13.43 12.78 -12.56
C GLY A 136 12.70 11.75 -11.69
N PRO A 137 12.15 12.19 -10.55
CA PRO A 137 11.25 11.34 -9.76
C PRO A 137 9.94 11.09 -10.53
N ILE A 138 9.24 10.01 -10.16
CA ILE A 138 7.85 9.83 -10.58
C ILE A 138 6.99 10.99 -10.00
N PRO A 139 5.98 11.50 -10.72
CA PRO A 139 5.25 12.70 -10.30
C PRO A 139 4.63 12.59 -8.91
N GLU A 140 4.00 11.45 -8.62
CA GLU A 140 3.38 11.18 -7.33
C GLU A 140 4.03 9.96 -6.67
N ARG A 141 5.12 10.22 -5.94
CA ARG A 141 5.84 9.16 -5.22
C ARG A 141 4.98 8.53 -4.14
N ASN A 142 4.19 9.34 -3.43
CA ASN A 142 3.44 8.95 -2.25
C ASN A 142 1.98 9.36 -2.41
N PRO A 143 1.20 8.69 -3.27
CA PRO A 143 -0.18 9.07 -3.57
C PRO A 143 -1.04 9.19 -2.31
N ASP A 144 -1.76 10.29 -2.18
CA ASP A 144 -2.73 10.49 -1.11
C ASP A 144 -4.09 9.85 -1.45
N TYR A 145 -5.03 9.94 -0.51
CA TYR A 145 -6.36 9.34 -0.58
C TYR A 145 -7.19 9.87 -1.76
N SER A 146 -6.84 11.05 -2.30
CA SER A 146 -7.56 11.63 -3.43
C SER A 146 -7.39 10.77 -4.69
N ILE A 147 -6.26 10.08 -4.81
CA ILE A 147 -6.02 9.15 -5.93
C ILE A 147 -6.98 7.97 -5.87
N CYS A 148 -7.25 7.45 -4.67
CA CYS A 148 -8.17 6.34 -4.45
C CYS A 148 -9.58 6.74 -4.87
N GLY A 149 -9.98 7.97 -4.53
CA GLY A 149 -11.29 8.51 -4.83
C GLY A 149 -11.56 8.83 -6.30
N ILE A 150 -10.55 8.74 -7.18
CA ILE A 150 -10.79 8.77 -8.64
C ILE A 150 -11.75 7.64 -9.03
N CYS A 151 -11.61 6.48 -8.39
CA CYS A 151 -12.42 5.29 -8.65
C CYS A 151 -13.34 4.93 -7.48
N HIS A 152 -12.94 5.22 -6.23
CA HIS A 152 -13.63 4.82 -5.01
C HIS A 152 -14.39 5.98 -4.36
N ASP A 153 -15.21 6.69 -5.14
CA ASP A 153 -16.15 7.67 -4.61
C ASP A 153 -17.54 7.44 -5.19
N ALA A 154 -18.07 8.34 -6.03
CA ALA A 154 -19.37 8.17 -6.64
C ALA A 154 -19.33 7.15 -7.78
N LEU A 155 -19.94 5.99 -7.57
CA LEU A 155 -20.01 4.90 -8.53
C LEU A 155 -21.29 4.98 -9.38
N PRO A 156 -21.24 4.58 -10.67
CA PRO A 156 -22.44 4.56 -11.50
C PRO A 156 -23.44 3.51 -11.01
N ASN A 157 -24.75 3.76 -11.22
CA ASN A 157 -25.81 2.83 -10.82
C ASN A 157 -25.66 1.42 -11.40
N SER A 158 -24.99 1.28 -12.56
CA SER A 158 -24.65 -0.01 -13.16
C SER A 158 -23.65 -0.82 -12.33
N HIS A 159 -22.85 -0.19 -11.48
CA HIS A 159 -21.85 -0.83 -10.64
C HIS A 159 -22.39 -1.30 -9.29
N LEU A 160 -23.37 -0.57 -8.72
CA LEU A 160 -23.92 -0.84 -7.38
C LEU A 160 -24.49 -2.25 -7.16
N PRO A 161 -25.10 -2.94 -8.14
CA PRO A 161 -25.55 -4.32 -7.96
C PRO A 161 -24.40 -5.32 -7.69
N HIS A 162 -23.18 -4.98 -8.09
CA HIS A 162 -22.00 -5.84 -7.90
C HIS A 162 -21.21 -5.44 -6.65
N HIS A 163 -21.11 -4.14 -6.36
CA HIS A 163 -20.33 -3.62 -5.24
C HIS A 163 -21.07 -2.46 -4.53
N PRO A 164 -22.15 -2.75 -3.78
CA PRO A 164 -22.96 -1.70 -3.15
C PRO A 164 -22.21 -0.95 -2.05
N LEU A 165 -21.26 -1.60 -1.38
CA LEU A 165 -20.44 -1.02 -0.32
C LEU A 165 -19.26 -0.20 -0.83
N ALA A 166 -18.97 -0.26 -2.13
CA ALA A 166 -17.86 0.49 -2.73
C ALA A 166 -18.22 1.96 -3.02
N ASN A 167 -19.50 2.32 -2.93
CA ASN A 167 -19.98 3.66 -3.25
C ASN A 167 -19.71 4.66 -2.13
N ASN A 168 -19.31 5.87 -2.52
CA ASN A 168 -18.99 7.00 -1.65
C ASN A 168 -17.87 6.73 -0.64
N ILE A 169 -16.93 5.81 -0.92
CA ILE A 169 -15.85 5.49 0.03
C ILE A 169 -15.04 6.75 0.37
N LEU A 170 -14.57 7.50 -0.64
CA LEU A 170 -13.83 8.74 -0.43
C LEU A 170 -14.66 9.76 0.35
N THR A 171 -15.90 10.03 -0.09
CA THR A 171 -16.81 10.96 0.60
C THR A 171 -17.00 10.57 2.07
N ASN A 172 -17.21 9.30 2.38
CA ASN A 172 -17.39 8.81 3.74
C ASN A 172 -16.10 8.95 4.56
N TYR A 173 -14.95 8.65 3.97
CA TYR A 173 -13.64 8.86 4.60
C TYR A 173 -13.43 10.34 4.95
N GLN A 174 -13.71 11.26 4.02
CA GLN A 174 -13.56 12.70 4.24
C GLN A 174 -14.52 13.26 5.31
N GLN A 175 -15.62 12.59 5.56
CA GLN A 175 -16.58 12.93 6.63
C GLN A 175 -16.23 12.27 7.97
N SER A 176 -15.23 11.38 8.00
CA SER A 176 -14.81 10.68 9.20
C SER A 176 -13.69 11.44 9.93
N ASN A 177 -13.53 11.15 11.21
CA ASN A 177 -12.43 11.73 12.01
C ASN A 177 -11.03 11.29 11.53
N HIS A 178 -10.91 10.26 10.69
CA HIS A 178 -9.61 9.83 10.16
C HIS A 178 -9.01 10.84 9.16
N ALA A 179 -9.85 11.62 8.48
CA ALA A 179 -9.39 12.66 7.57
C ALA A 179 -8.81 13.88 8.30
N ASP A 180 -8.97 13.96 9.61
CA ASP A 180 -8.66 15.13 10.43
C ASP A 180 -7.48 14.93 11.39
N ASP A 181 -6.88 16.05 11.80
CA ASP A 181 -5.99 16.20 12.96
C ASP A 181 -4.71 15.33 12.97
N PRO A 182 -3.84 15.44 11.94
CA PRO A 182 -2.55 14.78 11.96
C PRO A 182 -1.66 15.31 13.10
N ARG A 183 -0.87 14.42 13.70
CA ARG A 183 0.08 14.76 14.77
C ARG A 183 1.51 14.44 14.34
N GLU A 184 2.43 15.33 14.67
CA GLU A 184 3.86 15.19 14.32
C GLU A 184 4.74 14.77 15.51
N GLY A 185 4.26 14.98 16.74
CA GLY A 185 5.03 14.74 17.97
C GLY A 185 4.86 13.34 18.56
N ASN A 186 5.86 12.90 19.32
CA ASN A 186 5.81 11.65 20.08
C ASN A 186 4.84 11.70 21.27
N PRO A 187 4.21 10.57 21.63
CA PRO A 187 4.08 9.34 20.83
C PRO A 187 2.95 9.44 19.78
N CYS A 188 2.26 10.59 19.73
CA CYS A 188 0.99 10.78 19.04
C CYS A 188 1.04 10.51 17.54
N PHE A 189 2.14 10.86 16.86
CA PHE A 189 2.24 10.68 15.41
C PHE A 189 2.04 9.21 15.00
N ARG A 190 2.38 8.27 15.89
CA ARG A 190 2.24 6.84 15.60
C ARG A 190 0.80 6.46 15.24
N CYS A 191 -0.18 7.04 15.93
CA CYS A 191 -1.59 6.72 15.73
C CYS A 191 -2.34 7.76 14.90
N HIS A 192 -1.83 9.00 14.88
CA HIS A 192 -2.48 10.14 14.24
C HIS A 192 -1.69 10.67 13.05
N SER A 193 -0.97 9.79 12.33
CA SER A 193 -0.45 10.14 11.01
C SER A 193 -0.31 8.89 10.14
N ASP A 194 -0.44 9.05 8.83
CA ASP A 194 -0.23 7.97 7.88
C ASP A 194 1.20 7.45 7.90
N GLU A 195 2.18 8.35 7.85
CA GLU A 195 3.60 8.02 7.88
C GLU A 195 3.97 7.35 9.21
N GLY A 196 3.49 7.91 10.32
CA GLY A 196 3.73 7.36 11.65
C GLY A 196 3.19 5.96 11.85
N PHE A 197 2.02 5.66 11.32
CA PHE A 197 1.51 4.29 11.36
C PHE A 197 2.33 3.38 10.47
N ARG A 198 2.51 3.73 9.20
CA ARG A 198 3.14 2.85 8.19
C ARG A 198 4.59 2.52 8.52
N ASP A 199 5.35 3.50 8.98
CA ASP A 199 6.77 3.34 9.22
C ASP A 199 7.05 2.53 10.50
N TYR A 200 6.10 2.49 11.43
CA TYR A 200 6.32 1.92 12.76
C TYR A 200 5.38 0.78 13.15
N ILE A 201 4.33 0.45 12.37
CA ILE A 201 3.41 -0.65 12.68
C ILE A 201 4.14 -1.96 12.94
N GLY A 202 5.15 -2.31 12.13
CA GLY A 202 5.91 -3.56 12.27
C GLY A 202 6.70 -3.70 13.57
N VAL A 203 6.98 -2.60 14.29
CA VAL A 203 7.72 -2.61 15.56
C VAL A 203 6.88 -2.21 16.77
N SER A 204 5.62 -1.83 16.54
CA SER A 204 4.72 -1.30 17.59
C SER A 204 3.41 -2.07 17.71
N PHE A 205 3.16 -2.99 16.78
CA PHE A 205 1.98 -3.83 16.81
C PHE A 205 1.99 -4.73 18.06
N GLY A 206 0.86 -4.76 18.77
CA GLY A 206 0.67 -5.57 19.98
C GLY A 206 1.34 -5.04 21.25
N LEU A 207 2.04 -3.89 21.19
CA LEU A 207 2.67 -3.29 22.36
C LEU A 207 1.63 -2.67 23.31
N ASP A 208 1.90 -2.74 24.61
CA ASP A 208 1.16 -1.95 25.60
C ASP A 208 1.58 -0.46 25.61
N ALA A 209 0.95 0.35 26.47
CA ALA A 209 1.23 1.78 26.55
C ALA A 209 2.69 2.12 26.92
N ASP A 210 3.29 1.38 27.86
CA ASP A 210 4.64 1.64 28.36
C ASP A 210 5.70 1.17 27.35
N GLU A 211 5.46 0.02 26.72
CA GLU A 211 6.27 -0.50 25.63
C GLU A 211 6.23 0.42 24.41
N LEU A 212 5.03 0.88 24.02
CA LEU A 212 4.87 1.82 22.91
C LEU A 212 5.58 3.14 23.20
N ALA A 213 5.42 3.69 24.40
CA ALA A 213 6.12 4.91 24.81
C ALA A 213 7.64 4.74 24.78
N THR A 214 8.14 3.56 25.12
CA THR A 214 9.58 3.23 25.06
C THR A 214 10.07 3.15 23.62
N VAL A 215 9.36 2.43 22.75
CA VAL A 215 9.74 2.25 21.34
C VAL A 215 9.67 3.57 20.57
N ILE A 216 8.59 4.34 20.75
CA ILE A 216 8.36 5.58 20.00
C ILE A 216 9.07 6.79 20.65
N GLY A 217 9.27 6.80 21.96
CA GLY A 217 9.81 7.95 22.69
C GLY A 217 11.20 8.41 22.22
N GLY A 218 12.01 7.50 21.65
CA GLY A 218 13.32 7.80 21.08
C GLY A 218 13.32 8.20 19.60
N VAL A 219 12.17 8.11 18.92
CA VAL A 219 12.05 8.37 17.49
C VAL A 219 11.95 9.87 17.23
N PRO A 220 12.65 10.44 16.23
CA PRO A 220 12.46 11.85 15.87
C PRO A 220 11.00 12.13 15.47
N PRO A 221 10.41 13.27 15.88
CA PRO A 221 9.13 13.74 15.36
C PRO A 221 9.12 13.77 13.83
N LEU A 222 7.94 13.55 13.25
CA LEU A 222 7.77 13.69 11.81
C LEU A 222 7.96 15.15 11.41
N THR A 223 8.61 15.38 10.27
CA THR A 223 8.75 16.74 9.70
C THR A 223 7.50 17.17 8.93
N THR A 224 6.65 16.21 8.58
CA THR A 224 5.36 16.42 7.92
C THR A 224 4.52 15.20 8.26
N ALA A 225 3.31 15.44 8.78
CA ALA A 225 2.33 14.40 9.04
C ALA A 225 1.12 14.58 8.14
N SER A 226 0.77 13.52 7.43
CA SER A 226 -0.51 13.42 6.73
C SER A 226 -1.56 12.85 7.66
N SER A 227 -2.83 13.25 7.49
CA SER A 227 -3.96 12.58 8.14
C SER A 227 -3.93 11.07 7.85
N ILE A 228 -4.63 10.29 8.68
CA ILE A 228 -4.82 8.86 8.42
C ILE A 228 -5.50 8.71 7.06
N GLN A 229 -4.98 7.84 6.20
CA GLN A 229 -5.43 7.66 4.83
C GLN A 229 -5.88 6.21 4.58
N CYS A 230 -6.48 5.95 3.41
CA CYS A 230 -6.83 4.59 3.00
C CYS A 230 -5.61 3.65 3.08
N ARG A 231 -4.45 4.13 2.60
CA ARG A 231 -3.18 3.39 2.58
C ARG A 231 -2.50 3.23 3.95
N THR A 232 -3.01 3.93 4.97
CA THR A 232 -2.55 3.74 6.35
C THR A 232 -2.97 2.36 6.82
N CYS A 233 -4.21 1.99 6.50
CA CYS A 233 -4.84 0.75 6.93
C CYS A 233 -4.65 -0.38 5.91
N HIS A 234 -4.79 -0.03 4.62
CA HIS A 234 -4.68 -0.96 3.50
C HIS A 234 -3.31 -0.88 2.85
N ASP A 235 -2.82 -2.00 2.33
CA ASP A 235 -1.74 -1.95 1.34
C ASP A 235 -2.34 -1.70 -0.05
N PRO A 236 -2.05 -0.56 -0.70
CA PRO A 236 -2.61 -0.26 -2.01
C PRO A 236 -2.08 -1.19 -3.11
N HIS A 237 -0.98 -1.90 -2.87
CA HIS A 237 -0.45 -2.85 -3.84
C HIS A 237 -1.19 -4.17 -3.78
N ASN A 238 -1.54 -4.73 -2.61
CA ASN A 238 -2.23 -6.03 -2.55
C ASN A 238 -3.73 -5.93 -2.20
N GLY A 239 -4.22 -4.77 -1.75
CA GLY A 239 -5.60 -4.52 -1.31
C GLY A 239 -5.94 -5.05 0.09
N GLY A 240 -5.03 -5.81 0.69
CA GLY A 240 -5.15 -6.36 2.04
C GLY A 240 -4.88 -5.34 3.14
N MET A 241 -5.09 -5.76 4.38
CA MET A 241 -4.79 -4.96 5.57
C MET A 241 -3.30 -5.03 5.89
N ARG A 242 -2.72 -3.95 6.41
CA ARG A 242 -1.30 -3.91 6.81
C ARG A 242 -0.96 -4.71 8.06
N VAL A 243 -1.96 -5.25 8.75
CA VAL A 243 -1.78 -6.09 9.93
C VAL A 243 -2.13 -7.54 9.59
N PRO A 244 -1.42 -8.52 10.15
CA PRO A 244 -1.64 -9.93 9.86
C PRO A 244 -3.01 -10.43 10.33
N GLU A 245 -3.55 -11.43 9.63
CA GLU A 245 -4.81 -12.11 9.94
C GLU A 245 -4.67 -13.22 11.01
N GLU A 246 -3.47 -13.74 11.34
CA GLU A 246 -3.33 -15.02 12.09
C GLU A 246 -2.49 -15.03 13.40
N GLU A 247 -2.97 -15.89 14.32
CA GLU A 247 -2.49 -16.52 15.59
C GLU A 247 -1.56 -15.83 16.60
N ASP A 248 -0.64 -14.95 16.21
CA ASP A 248 0.33 -14.33 17.13
C ASP A 248 -0.06 -12.91 17.55
N SER A 249 -1.17 -12.39 17.01
CA SER A 249 -1.38 -10.96 16.85
C SER A 249 -1.91 -10.20 18.08
N ILE A 250 -2.33 -10.92 19.12
CA ILE A 250 -2.41 -10.52 20.54
C ILE A 250 -2.53 -11.87 21.25
N ARG A 251 -1.39 -12.52 21.52
CA ARG A 251 -1.38 -13.67 22.44
C ARG A 251 -1.45 -13.13 23.85
N LEU A 252 -2.67 -13.03 24.38
CA LEU A 252 -2.89 -12.96 25.81
C LEU A 252 -2.58 -14.34 26.41
N ASP A 253 -1.29 -14.66 26.50
CA ASP A 253 -0.80 -15.79 27.29
C ASP A 253 -0.99 -15.42 28.77
N TYR A 254 -2.19 -15.67 29.28
CA TYR A 254 -2.52 -15.45 30.68
C TYR A 254 -2.55 -16.79 31.41
N VAL A 255 -1.61 -16.97 32.35
CA VAL A 255 -1.56 -18.12 33.24
C VAL A 255 -2.22 -17.73 34.56
N VAL A 256 -3.41 -18.26 34.83
CA VAL A 256 -4.01 -18.23 36.17
C VAL A 256 -3.93 -19.63 36.75
N GLY A 257 -3.04 -19.83 37.72
CA GLY A 257 -2.83 -21.15 38.33
C GLY A 257 -2.17 -22.15 37.37
N SER A 258 -2.77 -23.33 37.19
CA SER A 258 -2.22 -24.44 36.37
C SER A 258 -2.92 -24.65 35.02
N GLU A 259 -3.88 -23.81 34.66
CA GLU A 259 -4.61 -23.92 33.39
C GLU A 259 -4.02 -23.00 32.32
N ARG A 260 -3.80 -23.54 31.13
CA ARG A 260 -3.47 -22.76 29.94
C ARG A 260 -4.76 -22.26 29.32
N ILE A 261 -4.93 -20.94 29.27
CA ILE A 261 -6.00 -20.31 28.48
C ILE A 261 -5.61 -20.42 27.01
N HIS A 262 -6.56 -20.79 26.14
CA HIS A 262 -6.33 -20.86 24.71
C HIS A 262 -6.18 -19.45 24.13
N PRO A 263 -5.23 -19.23 23.20
CA PRO A 263 -5.08 -17.95 22.53
C PRO A 263 -6.35 -17.61 21.74
N VAL A 264 -6.81 -16.36 21.84
CA VAL A 264 -7.92 -15.83 21.05
C VAL A 264 -7.32 -15.23 19.78
N VAL A 265 -7.76 -15.73 18.62
CA VAL A 265 -7.35 -15.19 17.32
C VAL A 265 -8.38 -14.14 16.89
N PHE A 266 -7.92 -12.91 16.65
CA PHE A 266 -8.75 -11.82 16.18
C PHE A 266 -8.57 -11.58 14.68
N SER A 267 -9.58 -11.03 14.00
CA SER A 267 -9.48 -10.67 12.59
C SER A 267 -8.44 -9.56 12.36
N ALA A 268 -7.85 -9.49 11.16
CA ALA A 268 -6.96 -8.38 10.80
C ALA A 268 -7.63 -7.00 10.97
N GLN A 269 -8.93 -6.90 10.71
CA GLN A 269 -9.68 -5.65 10.94
C GLN A 269 -9.68 -5.28 12.43
N PHE A 270 -9.96 -6.23 13.32
CA PHE A 270 -9.93 -5.98 14.75
C PHE A 270 -8.52 -5.57 15.20
N ASN A 271 -7.51 -6.34 14.81
CA ASN A 271 -6.10 -6.06 15.10
C ASN A 271 -5.66 -4.68 14.63
N LEU A 272 -6.16 -4.25 13.46
CA LEU A 272 -5.83 -2.94 12.92
C LEU A 272 -6.43 -1.84 13.81
N CYS A 273 -7.73 -1.91 14.06
CA CYS A 273 -8.45 -0.89 14.81
C CYS A 273 -7.84 -0.71 16.21
N THR A 274 -7.54 -1.82 16.89
CA THR A 274 -6.99 -1.78 18.26
C THR A 274 -5.55 -1.29 18.32
N SER A 275 -4.79 -1.35 17.21
CA SER A 275 -3.44 -0.78 17.15
C SER A 275 -3.38 0.75 17.27
N CYS A 276 -4.47 1.45 16.96
CA CYS A 276 -4.58 2.90 17.13
C CYS A 276 -5.52 3.29 18.28
N HIS A 277 -6.64 2.58 18.43
CA HIS A 277 -7.65 2.89 19.45
C HIS A 277 -7.39 2.22 20.80
N GLN A 278 -6.17 1.68 20.99
CA GLN A 278 -5.62 1.20 22.26
C GLN A 278 -6.63 0.48 23.14
N ALA A 279 -7.33 -0.51 22.57
CA ALA A 279 -8.20 -1.37 23.33
C ALA A 279 -7.34 -2.35 24.14
N PHE A 280 -6.99 -1.99 25.38
CA PHE A 280 -6.29 -2.89 26.29
C PHE A 280 -7.24 -4.00 26.74
N LEU A 281 -7.12 -5.15 26.10
CA LEU A 281 -7.91 -6.32 26.42
C LEU A 281 -7.40 -6.91 27.75
N THR A 282 -8.14 -6.68 28.83
CA THR A 282 -7.93 -7.42 30.09
C THR A 282 -8.92 -8.59 30.11
N PRO A 283 -8.48 -9.86 30.09
CA PRO A 283 -9.39 -10.99 30.24
C PRO A 283 -10.01 -10.94 31.64
N THR A 284 -11.32 -10.74 31.72
CA THR A 284 -12.03 -10.65 33.02
C THR A 284 -12.61 -11.99 33.48
N GLU A 285 -12.68 -13.02 32.62
CA GLU A 285 -13.16 -14.36 32.98
C GLU A 285 -12.34 -15.47 32.32
N ILE A 286 -12.02 -16.50 33.11
CA ILE A 286 -11.52 -17.79 32.63
C ILE A 286 -12.76 -18.66 32.43
N ILE A 287 -13.08 -18.99 31.19
CA ILE A 287 -14.12 -19.98 30.93
C ILE A 287 -13.50 -21.37 31.17
N THR A 288 -13.66 -21.90 32.38
CA THR A 288 -13.26 -23.27 32.72
C THR A 288 -14.26 -24.26 32.12
N GLY A 289 -13.94 -24.77 30.93
CA GLY A 289 -13.93 -26.20 30.60
C GLY A 289 -15.17 -27.10 30.69
N ASP A 290 -16.36 -26.64 31.10
CA ASP A 290 -17.45 -27.59 31.43
C ASP A 290 -18.70 -27.50 30.52
N GLY A 291 -18.64 -26.82 29.38
CA GLY A 291 -19.83 -26.71 28.51
C GLY A 291 -19.53 -26.38 27.06
N VAL A 292 -19.42 -27.41 26.23
CA VAL A 292 -19.59 -27.29 24.77
C VAL A 292 -21.04 -26.89 24.51
N THR A 293 -21.29 -25.65 24.09
CA THR A 293 -22.50 -25.29 23.35
C THR A 293 -22.12 -25.10 21.89
N THR A 294 -22.52 -26.06 21.07
CA THR A 294 -22.62 -25.89 19.63
C THR A 294 -23.77 -24.92 19.37
N ASP A 295 -23.48 -23.63 19.30
CA ASP A 295 -24.28 -22.64 18.57
C ASP A 295 -23.39 -21.42 18.33
N GLU A 296 -23.57 -20.78 17.17
CA GLU A 296 -22.84 -19.64 16.64
C GLU A 296 -23.05 -18.33 17.44
N GLU A 297 -23.08 -18.40 18.77
CA GLU A 297 -23.06 -17.22 19.64
C GLU A 297 -21.65 -17.02 20.20
N PHE A 298 -20.97 -16.06 19.59
CA PHE A 298 -19.84 -15.35 20.16
C PHE A 298 -20.25 -14.84 21.56
N HIS A 299 -20.01 -15.63 22.61
CA HIS A 299 -20.11 -15.15 23.99
C HIS A 299 -19.00 -14.12 24.19
N GLY A 300 -19.38 -12.86 24.05
CA GLY A 300 -18.46 -11.74 23.99
C GLY A 300 -17.55 -11.64 25.21
N PHE A 301 -16.31 -11.23 24.96
CA PHE A 301 -15.51 -10.56 25.96
C PHE A 301 -16.29 -9.33 26.42
N THR A 302 -16.53 -9.22 27.73
CA THR A 302 -17.04 -7.97 28.29
C THR A 302 -15.85 -7.01 28.33
N TYR A 303 -15.69 -6.21 27.28
CA TYR A 303 -14.64 -5.19 27.22
C TYR A 303 -14.95 -4.12 28.28
N MET A 304 -14.24 -4.17 29.40
CA MET A 304 -14.10 -2.97 30.23
C MET A 304 -13.10 -2.08 29.49
N LEU A 305 -13.61 -1.08 28.77
CA LEU A 305 -12.79 0.10 28.48
C LEU A 305 -12.34 0.61 29.85
N ASP A 306 -11.03 0.54 30.13
CA ASP A 306 -10.47 1.12 31.35
C ASP A 306 -10.62 2.64 31.24
N ASP A 307 -11.79 3.15 31.60
CA ASP A 307 -12.18 4.57 31.57
C ASP A 307 -11.46 5.38 32.68
N THR A 308 -10.37 4.83 33.24
CA THR A 308 -9.65 5.39 34.39
C THR A 308 -8.23 5.85 34.10
N ARG A 309 -7.76 5.80 32.83
CA ARG A 309 -6.48 6.40 32.45
C ARG A 309 -6.69 7.58 31.49
N PRO A 310 -6.05 8.74 31.78
CA PRO A 310 -6.29 10.01 31.09
C PRO A 310 -5.81 10.03 29.64
#